data_AF-A0A9E1VZ19-F1
#
_entry.id   AF-A0A9E1VZ19-F1
#
_cell.length_a   1.000
_cell.length_b   1.000
_cell.length_c   1.000
_cell.angle_alpha   90.00
_cell.angle_beta   90.00
_cell.angle_gamma   90.00
#
_symmetry.space_group_name_H-M   'P 1'
#
loop_
_entity.id
_entity.type
_entity.pdbx_description
1 polymer ?
#
loop_
_entity_poly.entity_id
_entity_poly.type
_entity_poly.pdbx_seq_one_letter_code
_entity_poly.pdbx_strand_id
1 'polypeptide(L)'
;MPKLELGPIGLLPPSAAAMGIFQPEKGSGMDLVEGKHVSTDEAIKKAAHELLTRRNPTLFPGPMIVWGWNDETIHKAEMAMELVKEVPGMNVIPMPDYRPIYPKIDPEAVMNPCHPNLTIQHNKIHTCVFIGVHCHFANVTLKMIRANTNCYTMAFCAYDGHEDALLSLRDLDGPKLQKVTDAIRQAKKDGVEPWGLSKEGKEELEETAARKKAEKSPSKENTTLFMGELEQGLDENAE
;
A
#
# COMPACT_ATOMS: atom_id res chain seq x y z
N MET A 1 20.26 17.50 6.92
CA MET A 1 19.92 16.06 6.90
C MET A 1 19.22 15.75 5.59
N PRO A 2 19.54 14.63 4.94
CA PRO A 2 18.89 14.21 3.70
C PRO A 2 17.39 14.01 3.93
N LYS A 3 16.55 14.52 3.02
CA LYS A 3 15.09 14.42 3.09
C LYS A 3 14.62 13.52 1.96
N LEU A 4 13.64 12.66 2.21
CA LEU A 4 12.97 11.93 1.16
C LEU A 4 11.94 12.85 0.49
N GLU A 5 12.02 12.98 -0.83
CA GLU A 5 11.13 13.84 -1.61
C GLU A 5 10.01 13.01 -2.25
N LEU A 6 8.85 13.65 -2.45
CA LEU A 6 7.76 13.07 -3.21
C LEU A 6 8.19 12.94 -4.68
N GLY A 7 7.99 11.76 -5.27
CA GLY A 7 8.35 11.51 -6.67
C GLY A 7 7.43 12.20 -7.69
N PRO A 8 7.59 11.87 -8.99
CA PRO A 8 8.58 10.93 -9.53
C PRO A 8 9.99 11.51 -9.48
N ILE A 9 10.97 10.72 -9.03
CA ILE A 9 12.38 11.14 -8.96
C ILE A 9 13.13 10.81 -10.26
N GLY A 10 12.62 9.88 -11.07
CA GLY A 10 13.25 9.41 -12.30
C GLY A 10 13.49 7.90 -12.30
N LEU A 11 14.11 7.38 -13.36
CA LEU A 11 14.20 5.94 -13.64
C LEU A 11 14.89 5.13 -12.53
N LEU A 12 15.90 5.70 -11.88
CA LEU A 12 16.72 5.02 -10.86
C LEU A 12 16.93 5.95 -9.65
N PRO A 13 15.91 6.13 -8.77
CA PRO A 13 16.09 6.94 -7.58
C PRO A 13 17.14 6.29 -6.65
N PRO A 14 18.02 7.07 -6.01
CA PRO A 14 18.90 6.52 -4.98
C PRO A 14 18.05 5.90 -3.87
N SER A 15 18.51 4.79 -3.27
CA SER A 15 17.84 4.25 -2.09
C SER A 15 17.94 5.24 -0.93
N ALA A 16 16.93 5.27 -0.06
CA ALA A 16 16.98 6.13 1.12
C ALA A 16 18.23 5.83 1.98
N ALA A 17 18.60 4.55 2.13
CA ALA A 17 19.83 4.14 2.79
C ALA A 17 21.11 4.73 2.15
N ALA A 18 21.20 4.76 0.80
CA ALA A 18 22.35 5.37 0.11
C ALA A 18 22.39 6.90 0.28
N MET A 19 21.25 7.51 0.60
CA MET A 19 21.15 8.92 0.98
C MET A 19 21.50 9.16 2.45
N GLY A 20 21.78 8.12 3.24
CA GLY A 20 22.04 8.23 4.69
C GLY A 20 20.79 8.28 5.56
N ILE A 21 19.64 7.87 5.03
CA ILE A 21 18.38 7.75 5.77
C ILE A 21 18.25 6.32 6.28
N PHE A 22 18.11 6.18 7.60
CA PHE A 22 17.95 4.90 8.28
C PHE A 22 16.74 4.92 9.20
N GLN A 23 16.20 3.75 9.49
CA GLN A 23 15.17 3.60 10.52
C GLN A 23 15.72 4.01 11.90
N PRO A 24 14.90 4.64 12.75
CA PRO A 24 15.28 4.93 14.13
C PRO A 24 15.53 3.62 14.89
N GLU A 25 16.21 3.64 16.03
CA GLU A 25 16.47 2.41 16.80
C GLU A 25 15.17 1.78 17.35
N LYS A 26 15.15 0.46 17.50
CA LYS A 26 14.01 -0.26 18.08
C LYS A 26 13.79 0.19 19.52
N GLY A 27 12.55 0.55 19.85
CA GLY A 27 12.19 1.02 21.20
C GLY A 27 12.53 2.49 21.48
N SER A 28 13.03 3.25 20.50
CA SER A 28 13.33 4.69 20.66
C SER A 28 12.09 5.58 20.81
N GLY A 29 10.88 5.08 20.54
CA GLY A 29 9.66 5.89 20.47
C GLY A 29 9.59 6.82 19.25
N MET A 30 10.47 6.58 18.28
CA MET A 30 10.59 7.37 17.06
C MET A 30 10.21 6.53 15.85
N ASP A 31 9.71 7.21 14.82
CA ASP A 31 9.34 6.67 13.52
C ASP A 31 9.90 7.59 12.41
N LEU A 32 9.79 7.17 11.16
CA LEU A 32 10.35 7.91 10.02
C LEU A 32 9.26 8.69 9.28
N VAL A 33 9.47 9.99 9.09
CA VAL A 33 8.66 10.85 8.21
C VAL A 33 9.59 11.62 7.28
N GLU A 34 9.44 11.38 5.97
CA GLU A 34 10.16 12.06 4.89
C GLU A 34 11.69 12.03 5.11
N GLY A 35 12.20 10.92 5.63
CA GLY A 35 13.61 10.72 5.94
C GLY A 35 14.09 11.29 7.28
N LYS A 36 13.20 11.82 8.12
CA LYS A 36 13.52 12.35 9.45
C LYS A 36 12.94 11.47 10.55
N HIS A 37 13.71 11.27 11.62
CA HIS A 37 13.19 10.68 12.85
C HIS A 37 12.27 11.70 13.53
N VAL A 38 11.04 11.28 13.79
CA VAL A 38 10.03 12.05 14.54
C VAL A 38 9.42 11.16 15.59
N SER A 39 8.73 11.72 16.59
CA SER A 39 8.04 10.88 17.58
C SER A 39 6.94 10.04 16.92
N THR A 40 6.67 8.85 17.47
CA THR A 40 5.58 7.99 16.96
C THR A 40 4.25 8.72 16.89
N ASP A 41 3.92 9.54 17.89
CA ASP A 41 2.65 10.30 17.90
C ASP A 41 2.59 11.37 16.79
N GLU A 42 3.72 12.02 16.48
CA GLU A 42 3.80 12.95 15.34
C GLU A 42 3.68 12.21 14.00
N ALA A 43 4.33 11.07 13.86
CA ALA A 43 4.20 10.23 12.66
C ALA A 43 2.76 9.77 12.47
N ILE A 44 2.07 9.33 13.53
CA ILE A 44 0.68 8.92 13.49
C ILE A 44 -0.24 10.09 13.09
N LYS A 45 -0.05 11.28 13.67
CA LYS A 45 -0.83 12.48 13.29
C LYS A 45 -0.62 12.86 11.84
N LYS A 46 0.63 12.80 11.36
CA LYS A 46 0.97 13.04 9.95
C LYS A 46 0.30 12.01 9.04
N ALA A 47 0.34 10.73 9.40
CA ALA A 47 -0.32 9.67 8.63
C ALA A 47 -1.84 9.90 8.53
N ALA A 48 -2.49 10.23 9.65
CA ALA A 48 -3.91 10.55 9.68
C ALA A 48 -4.26 11.73 8.77
N HIS A 49 -3.48 12.81 8.83
CA HIS A 49 -3.66 13.96 7.94
C HIS A 49 -3.52 13.56 6.47
N GLU A 50 -2.44 12.88 6.09
CA GLU A 50 -2.19 12.52 4.69
C GLU A 50 -3.23 11.57 4.11
N LEU A 51 -3.72 10.61 4.92
CA LEU A 51 -4.82 9.72 4.55
C LEU A 51 -6.14 10.47 4.31
N LEU A 52 -6.42 11.51 5.11
CA LEU A 52 -7.66 12.29 4.99
C LEU A 52 -7.58 13.29 3.83
N THR A 53 -6.47 14.00 3.66
CA THR A 53 -6.42 15.17 2.77
C THR A 53 -5.97 14.86 1.34
N ARG A 54 -5.30 13.72 1.09
CA ARG A 54 -4.85 13.37 -0.27
C ARG A 54 -5.93 12.65 -1.05
N ARG A 55 -5.86 12.81 -2.38
CA ARG A 55 -6.78 12.19 -3.33
C ARG A 55 -6.59 10.67 -3.36
N ASN A 56 -7.71 9.96 -3.52
CA ASN A 56 -7.74 8.51 -3.74
C ASN A 56 -6.85 7.71 -2.75
N PRO A 57 -7.13 7.81 -1.43
CA PRO A 57 -6.39 7.03 -0.45
C PRO A 57 -6.63 5.53 -0.68
N THR A 58 -5.56 4.73 -0.60
CA THR A 58 -5.66 3.28 -0.86
C THR A 58 -4.91 2.47 0.20
N LEU A 59 -5.59 1.48 0.79
CA LEU A 59 -4.97 0.44 1.60
C LEU A 59 -4.51 -0.71 0.68
N PHE A 60 -3.25 -1.08 0.81
CA PHE A 60 -2.69 -2.30 0.25
C PHE A 60 -2.44 -3.31 1.38
N PRO A 61 -3.41 -4.16 1.70
CA PRO A 61 -3.20 -5.22 2.68
C PRO A 61 -2.39 -6.34 2.04
N GLY A 62 -1.26 -6.68 2.66
CA GLY A 62 -0.38 -7.76 2.23
C GLY A 62 -0.82 -9.14 2.72
N PRO A 63 -0.12 -10.21 2.28
CA PRO A 63 -0.47 -11.59 2.58
C PRO A 63 -0.34 -11.93 4.06
N MET A 64 0.44 -11.16 4.84
CA MET A 64 0.49 -11.38 6.29
C MET A 64 -0.82 -10.96 6.99
N ILE A 65 -1.79 -10.37 6.29
CA ILE A 65 -3.13 -10.08 6.82
C ILE A 65 -4.27 -10.63 5.95
N VAL A 66 -4.10 -10.69 4.62
CA VAL A 66 -5.18 -11.09 3.69
C VAL A 66 -5.64 -12.53 3.89
N TRP A 67 -4.74 -13.45 4.22
CA TRP A 67 -5.06 -14.88 4.27
C TRP A 67 -5.66 -15.36 5.59
N GLY A 68 -5.63 -14.54 6.65
CA GLY A 68 -6.25 -14.90 7.93
C GLY A 68 -5.75 -16.22 8.53
N TRP A 69 -4.46 -16.55 8.41
CA TRP A 69 -3.90 -17.85 8.83
C TRP A 69 -4.07 -18.17 10.33
N ASN A 70 -4.33 -17.16 11.17
CA ASN A 70 -4.58 -17.29 12.60
C ASN A 70 -5.43 -16.12 13.13
N ASP A 71 -5.91 -16.23 14.37
CA ASP A 71 -6.78 -15.23 15.01
C ASP A 71 -6.14 -13.84 15.10
N GLU A 72 -4.83 -13.77 15.34
CA GLU A 72 -4.10 -12.49 15.38
C GLU A 72 -4.12 -11.79 14.02
N THR A 73 -3.98 -12.57 12.95
CA THR A 73 -3.99 -12.11 11.57
C THR A 73 -5.36 -11.60 11.16
N ILE A 74 -6.41 -12.34 11.54
CA ILE A 74 -7.81 -11.96 11.35
C ILE A 74 -8.09 -10.65 12.10
N HIS A 75 -7.69 -10.56 13.36
CA HIS A 75 -7.88 -9.37 14.16
C HIS A 75 -7.19 -8.14 13.54
N LYS A 76 -5.94 -8.29 13.07
CA LYS A 76 -5.24 -7.21 12.35
C LYS A 76 -5.95 -6.81 11.06
N ALA A 77 -6.52 -7.75 10.32
CA ALA A 77 -7.30 -7.46 9.11
C ALA A 77 -8.58 -6.68 9.45
N GLU A 78 -9.30 -7.06 10.50
CA GLU A 78 -10.46 -6.31 11.00
C GLU A 78 -10.09 -4.87 11.37
N MET A 79 -9.00 -4.70 12.12
CA MET A 79 -8.51 -3.36 12.50
C MET A 79 -8.10 -2.51 11.29
N ALA A 80 -7.48 -3.13 10.27
CA ALA A 80 -7.17 -2.42 9.03
C ALA A 80 -8.44 -1.99 8.30
N MET A 81 -9.51 -2.80 8.33
CA MET A 81 -10.81 -2.43 7.76
C MET A 81 -11.53 -1.36 8.58
N GLU A 82 -11.36 -1.32 9.91
CA GLU A 82 -11.83 -0.19 10.72
C GLU A 82 -11.15 1.12 10.32
N LEU A 83 -9.83 1.11 10.08
CA LEU A 83 -9.13 2.27 9.53
C LEU A 83 -9.72 2.72 8.19
N VAL A 84 -9.99 1.78 7.28
CA VAL A 84 -10.60 2.07 5.96
C VAL A 84 -11.97 2.75 6.11
N LYS A 85 -12.82 2.27 7.02
CA LYS A 85 -14.14 2.87 7.28
C LYS A 85 -14.04 4.31 7.76
N GLU A 86 -12.96 4.67 8.45
CA GLU A 86 -12.76 6.02 8.96
C GLU A 86 -12.27 7.04 7.92
N VAL A 87 -11.80 6.58 6.75
CA VAL A 87 -11.27 7.44 5.68
C VAL A 87 -12.24 7.43 4.48
N PRO A 88 -13.05 8.49 4.29
CA PRO A 88 -14.00 8.57 3.19
C PRO A 88 -13.34 8.41 1.81
N GLY A 89 -13.84 7.48 1.00
CA GLY A 89 -13.32 7.20 -0.34
C GLY A 89 -12.07 6.33 -0.37
N MET A 90 -11.65 5.75 0.76
CA MET A 90 -10.49 4.86 0.78
C MET A 90 -10.77 3.55 0.05
N ASN A 91 -9.92 3.24 -0.93
CA ASN A 91 -9.95 1.97 -1.66
C ASN A 91 -9.17 0.90 -0.91
N VAL A 92 -9.50 -0.36 -1.17
CA VAL A 92 -8.73 -1.52 -0.71
C VAL A 92 -8.34 -2.34 -1.93
N ILE A 93 -7.03 -2.48 -2.17
CA ILE A 93 -6.50 -3.31 -3.24
C ILE A 93 -5.62 -4.37 -2.58
N PRO A 94 -6.08 -5.62 -2.41
CA PRO A 94 -5.28 -6.64 -1.76
C PRO A 94 -4.02 -6.94 -2.56
N MET A 95 -2.94 -7.20 -1.83
CA MET A 95 -1.71 -7.80 -2.33
C MET A 95 -1.66 -9.25 -1.81
N PRO A 96 -2.56 -10.14 -2.28
CA PRO A 96 -2.75 -11.47 -1.70
C PRO A 96 -1.52 -12.36 -1.94
N ASP A 97 -0.76 -12.11 -2.98
CA ASP A 97 0.34 -12.97 -3.37
C ASP A 97 1.44 -12.16 -4.03
N TYR A 98 2.69 -12.48 -3.71
CA TYR A 98 3.86 -11.91 -4.38
C TYR A 98 4.33 -12.78 -5.55
N ARG A 99 3.67 -13.92 -5.79
CA ARG A 99 3.98 -14.81 -6.91
C ARG A 99 3.55 -14.17 -8.23
N PRO A 100 4.45 -14.08 -9.21
CA PRO A 100 4.13 -13.89 -10.62
C PRO A 100 3.96 -15.25 -11.26
N ILE A 101 2.90 -15.41 -12.01
CA ILE A 101 2.51 -16.71 -12.50
C ILE A 101 2.28 -16.58 -13.99
N TYR A 102 3.31 -16.81 -14.81
CA TYR A 102 3.07 -17.03 -16.23
C TYR A 102 4.06 -17.97 -16.87
N PRO A 103 3.57 -18.88 -17.72
CA PRO A 103 2.85 -20.07 -17.28
C PRO A 103 3.73 -21.06 -16.47
N LYS A 104 5.00 -20.75 -16.21
CA LYS A 104 6.00 -21.65 -15.61
C LYS A 104 7.06 -20.84 -14.82
N ILE A 105 6.82 -20.46 -13.56
CA ILE A 105 7.92 -19.91 -12.76
C ILE A 105 8.75 -21.08 -12.21
N ASP A 106 10.02 -21.20 -12.65
CA ASP A 106 11.04 -22.03 -12.01
C ASP A 106 12.16 -21.13 -11.50
N PRO A 107 12.20 -20.94 -10.20
CA PRO A 107 13.11 -19.99 -9.65
C PRO A 107 13.98 -20.58 -8.55
N GLU A 108 14.90 -21.52 -8.82
CA GLU A 108 16.05 -21.72 -7.89
C GLU A 108 16.83 -20.41 -7.58
N ALA A 109 16.44 -19.29 -8.23
CA ALA A 109 16.91 -17.92 -8.10
C ALA A 109 15.84 -16.82 -7.82
N VAL A 110 14.57 -17.08 -7.46
CA VAL A 110 13.43 -16.10 -7.59
C VAL A 110 13.72 -14.64 -7.21
N MET A 111 13.22 -13.68 -8.00
CA MET A 111 12.53 -12.50 -7.45
C MET A 111 11.56 -11.95 -8.50
N ASN A 112 10.39 -11.49 -8.07
CA ASN A 112 9.56 -10.66 -8.94
C ASN A 112 8.76 -9.63 -8.12
N PRO A 113 8.97 -8.34 -8.42
CA PRO A 113 8.30 -7.24 -7.78
C PRO A 113 7.16 -6.74 -8.68
N CYS A 114 5.97 -7.28 -8.51
CA CYS A 114 4.76 -6.88 -9.23
C CYS A 114 4.68 -5.35 -9.40
N HIS A 115 4.61 -4.87 -10.65
CA HIS A 115 4.69 -3.46 -11.09
C HIS A 115 3.75 -2.51 -10.34
N PRO A 116 4.16 -1.98 -9.16
CA PRO A 116 3.23 -1.29 -8.29
C PRO A 116 2.94 0.12 -8.83
N ASN A 117 3.90 0.69 -9.57
CA ASN A 117 3.74 1.94 -10.29
C ASN A 117 2.58 1.89 -11.29
N LEU A 118 2.35 0.76 -11.97
CA LEU A 118 1.23 0.62 -12.91
C LEU A 118 -0.11 0.66 -12.17
N THR A 119 -0.22 -0.03 -11.04
CA THR A 119 -1.42 0.01 -10.18
C THR A 119 -1.68 1.44 -9.69
N ILE A 120 -0.65 2.13 -9.21
CA ILE A 120 -0.74 3.52 -8.74
C ILE A 120 -1.17 4.45 -9.88
N GLN A 121 -0.54 4.38 -11.05
CA GLN A 121 -0.81 5.25 -12.19
C GLN A 121 -2.20 5.00 -12.80
N HIS A 122 -2.54 3.73 -13.04
CA HIS A 122 -3.83 3.35 -13.62
C HIS A 122 -5.00 3.78 -12.73
N ASN A 123 -4.88 3.58 -11.41
CA ASN A 123 -5.91 3.96 -10.47
C ASN A 123 -5.84 5.45 -10.06
N LYS A 124 -4.80 6.19 -10.45
CA LYS A 124 -4.54 7.58 -10.03
C LYS A 124 -4.47 7.73 -8.50
N ILE A 125 -3.69 6.86 -7.85
CA ILE A 125 -3.55 6.84 -6.37
C ILE A 125 -2.52 7.90 -5.96
N HIS A 126 -2.90 8.85 -5.09
CA HIS A 126 -1.98 9.88 -4.59
C HIS A 126 -1.51 9.65 -3.15
N THR A 127 -2.15 8.73 -2.42
CA THR A 127 -1.63 8.25 -1.14
C THR A 127 -1.99 6.80 -0.94
N CYS A 128 -1.06 6.04 -0.37
CA CYS A 128 -1.32 4.67 -0.02
C CYS A 128 -0.64 4.25 1.28
N VAL A 129 -1.20 3.23 1.90
CA VAL A 129 -0.64 2.58 3.09
C VAL A 129 -0.49 1.09 2.85
N PHE A 130 0.69 0.56 3.16
CA PHE A 130 1.00 -0.86 3.14
C PHE A 130 0.93 -1.42 4.56
N ILE A 131 0.12 -2.46 4.77
CA ILE A 131 -0.01 -3.16 6.06
C ILE A 131 0.11 -4.65 5.81
N GLY A 132 0.92 -5.36 6.59
CA GLY A 132 1.08 -6.81 6.44
C GLY A 132 1.87 -7.23 5.19
N VAL A 133 2.75 -6.35 4.70
CA VAL A 133 3.67 -6.63 3.59
C VAL A 133 5.02 -7.10 4.13
N HIS A 134 5.65 -8.12 3.53
CA HIS A 134 6.98 -8.58 3.95
C HIS A 134 8.03 -7.52 3.62
N CYS A 135 9.03 -7.36 4.50
CA CYS A 135 9.93 -6.22 4.44
C CYS A 135 10.70 -6.07 3.12
N HIS A 136 11.17 -7.19 2.56
CA HIS A 136 11.91 -7.19 1.30
C HIS A 136 11.03 -6.74 0.12
N PHE A 137 9.76 -7.19 0.07
CA PHE A 137 8.81 -6.76 -0.96
C PHE A 137 8.45 -5.29 -0.81
N ALA A 138 8.19 -4.82 0.42
CA ALA A 138 7.88 -3.42 0.67
C ALA A 138 8.98 -2.49 0.14
N ASN A 139 10.25 -2.75 0.46
CA ASN A 139 11.36 -1.90 0.02
C ASN A 139 11.50 -1.83 -1.52
N VAL A 140 11.37 -2.97 -2.21
CA VAL A 140 11.42 -2.97 -3.69
C VAL A 140 10.21 -2.23 -4.28
N THR A 141 9.00 -2.49 -3.76
CA THR A 141 7.77 -1.81 -4.17
C THR A 141 7.87 -0.30 -4.01
N LEU A 142 8.33 0.17 -2.85
CA LEU A 142 8.44 1.60 -2.54
C LEU A 142 9.42 2.32 -3.48
N LYS A 143 10.55 1.69 -3.84
CA LYS A 143 11.48 2.24 -4.83
C LYS A 143 10.84 2.42 -6.20
N MET A 144 10.09 1.43 -6.69
CA MET A 144 9.41 1.51 -7.99
C MET A 144 8.33 2.59 -8.02
N ILE A 145 7.59 2.75 -6.92
CA ILE A 145 6.59 3.81 -6.77
C ILE A 145 7.26 5.18 -6.78
N ARG A 146 8.35 5.36 -6.03
CA ARG A 146 9.08 6.64 -5.95
C ARG A 146 9.75 7.03 -7.27
N ALA A 147 10.19 6.05 -8.06
CA ALA A 147 10.78 6.28 -9.37
C ALA A 147 9.79 6.95 -10.33
N ASN A 148 8.55 6.43 -10.40
CA ASN A 148 7.63 6.69 -11.51
C ASN A 148 6.33 7.41 -11.12
N THR A 149 6.11 7.69 -9.83
CA THR A 149 4.85 8.26 -9.35
C THR A 149 5.07 9.31 -8.27
N ASN A 150 4.04 10.14 -8.06
CA ASN A 150 3.95 11.12 -6.98
C ASN A 150 3.05 10.65 -5.83
N CYS A 151 2.92 9.33 -5.63
CA CYS A 151 2.12 8.77 -4.55
C CYS A 151 2.84 8.92 -3.20
N TYR A 152 2.12 9.42 -2.18
CA TYR A 152 2.60 9.43 -0.81
C TYR A 152 2.50 8.04 -0.19
N THR A 153 3.64 7.37 -0.11
CA THR A 153 3.71 6.01 0.41
C THR A 153 3.90 6.00 1.92
N MET A 154 3.03 5.24 2.59
CA MET A 154 3.11 4.97 4.01
C MET A 154 3.30 3.47 4.22
N ALA A 155 4.20 3.06 5.09
CA ALA A 155 4.40 1.65 5.40
C ALA A 155 4.25 1.43 6.91
N PHE A 156 3.24 0.65 7.29
CA PHE A 156 3.02 0.27 8.68
C PHE A 156 3.52 -1.15 8.86
N CYS A 157 4.78 -1.27 9.27
CA CYS A 157 5.51 -2.52 9.34
C CYS A 157 5.45 -3.10 10.74
N ALA A 158 5.21 -4.41 10.84
CA ALA A 158 5.24 -5.13 12.12
C ALA A 158 6.65 -5.24 12.73
N TYR A 159 7.70 -4.94 11.95
CA TYR A 159 9.10 -5.14 12.31
C TYR A 159 9.90 -3.83 12.21
N ASP A 160 10.79 -3.70 11.23
CA ASP A 160 11.86 -2.70 11.22
C ASP A 160 11.46 -1.33 10.68
N GLY A 161 10.34 -1.24 9.95
CA GLY A 161 10.02 -0.06 9.14
C GLY A 161 10.67 -0.10 7.75
N HIS A 162 10.34 0.88 6.90
CA HIS A 162 10.78 0.98 5.51
C HIS A 162 11.27 2.38 5.16
N GLU A 163 12.58 2.54 5.00
CA GLU A 163 13.22 3.85 4.82
C GLU A 163 12.91 4.49 3.48
N ASP A 164 12.51 3.68 2.50
CA ASP A 164 12.09 4.13 1.18
C ASP A 164 10.63 4.65 1.16
N ALA A 165 9.86 4.51 2.26
CA ALA A 165 8.54 5.11 2.40
C ALA A 165 8.64 6.57 2.85
N LEU A 166 7.71 7.41 2.38
CA LEU A 166 7.59 8.80 2.86
C LEU A 166 7.13 8.87 4.30
N LEU A 167 6.47 7.84 4.80
CA LEU A 167 6.20 7.66 6.22
C LEU A 167 6.30 6.18 6.56
N SER A 168 7.05 5.85 7.61
CA SER A 168 7.23 4.47 8.05
C SER A 168 7.01 4.37 9.53
N LEU A 169 5.99 3.59 9.90
CA LEU A 169 5.79 3.15 11.27
C LEU A 169 6.45 1.78 11.45
N ARG A 170 7.35 1.68 12.42
CA ARG A 170 7.97 0.42 12.84
C ARG A 170 7.17 -0.26 13.96
N ASP A 171 7.43 -1.53 14.22
CA ASP A 171 6.82 -2.30 15.32
C ASP A 171 5.29 -2.10 15.41
N LEU A 172 4.58 -2.29 14.29
CA LEU A 172 3.13 -2.18 14.23
C LEU A 172 2.47 -3.39 14.92
N ASP A 173 1.69 -3.10 15.96
CA ASP A 173 0.82 -4.02 16.65
C ASP A 173 -0.63 -3.50 16.64
N GLY A 174 -1.56 -4.28 17.24
CA GLY A 174 -2.96 -3.88 17.37
C GLY A 174 -3.11 -2.52 18.05
N PRO A 175 -2.55 -2.30 19.26
CA PRO A 175 -2.63 -1.01 19.95
C PRO A 175 -2.14 0.18 19.12
N LYS A 176 -1.02 0.05 18.39
CA LYS A 176 -0.50 1.14 17.54
C LYS A 176 -1.41 1.38 16.32
N LEU A 177 -1.94 0.33 15.69
CA LEU A 177 -2.92 0.48 14.60
C LEU A 177 -4.22 1.16 15.10
N GLN A 178 -4.67 0.82 16.31
CA GLN A 178 -5.82 1.50 16.94
C GLN A 178 -5.55 2.99 17.15
N LYS A 179 -4.35 3.35 17.63
CA LYS A 179 -3.94 4.76 17.77
C LYS A 179 -3.98 5.51 16.43
N VAL A 180 -3.62 4.86 15.33
CA VAL A 180 -3.73 5.47 13.98
C VAL A 180 -5.19 5.75 13.65
N THR A 181 -6.07 4.76 13.84
CA THR A 181 -7.52 4.92 13.61
C THR A 181 -8.11 6.04 14.48
N ASP A 182 -7.70 6.13 15.74
CA ASP A 182 -8.16 7.18 16.65
C ASP A 182 -7.62 8.55 16.28
N ALA A 183 -6.38 8.64 15.78
CA ALA A 183 -5.84 9.88 15.24
C ALA A 183 -6.61 10.36 14.00
N ILE A 184 -7.07 9.46 13.13
CA ILE A 184 -7.95 9.80 12.00
C ILE A 184 -9.30 10.36 12.49
N ARG A 185 -9.90 9.71 13.49
CA ARG A 185 -11.14 10.20 14.11
C ARG A 185 -10.95 11.57 14.74
N GLN A 186 -9.84 11.77 15.44
CA GLN A 186 -9.53 13.03 16.09
C GLN A 186 -9.27 14.15 15.07
N ALA A 187 -8.49 13.88 14.02
CA ALA A 187 -8.23 14.85 12.95
C ALA A 187 -9.53 15.35 12.28
N LYS A 188 -10.51 14.45 12.04
CA LYS A 188 -11.84 14.84 11.55
C LYS A 188 -12.58 15.76 12.54
N LYS A 189 -12.50 15.48 13.84
CA LYS A 189 -13.10 16.33 14.89
C LYS A 189 -12.41 17.69 15.00
N ASP A 190 -11.10 17.73 14.76
CA ASP A 190 -10.28 18.94 14.77
C ASP A 190 -10.48 19.81 13.51
N GLY A 191 -11.37 19.39 12.59
CA GLY A 191 -11.77 20.16 11.42
C GLY A 191 -10.99 19.86 10.15
N VAL A 192 -10.18 18.79 10.10
CA VAL A 192 -9.58 18.32 8.85
C VAL A 192 -10.68 17.79 7.94
N GLU A 193 -10.93 18.50 6.83
CA GLU A 193 -11.88 18.06 5.80
C GLU A 193 -11.28 16.91 4.99
N PRO A 194 -11.89 15.70 5.00
CA PRO A 194 -11.43 14.60 4.17
C PRO A 194 -11.67 14.91 2.69
N TRP A 195 -10.69 14.62 1.82
CA TRP A 195 -10.79 14.81 0.37
C TRP A 195 -12.06 14.16 -0.19
N GLY A 196 -12.37 12.92 0.21
CA GLY A 196 -13.57 12.21 -0.26
C GLY A 196 -14.91 12.87 0.09
N LEU A 197 -14.91 13.88 0.97
CA LEU A 197 -16.11 14.66 1.32
C LEU A 197 -16.15 16.05 0.68
N SER A 198 -15.06 16.53 0.10
CA SER A 198 -15.05 17.77 -0.66
C SER A 198 -15.93 17.67 -1.91
N LYS A 199 -16.24 18.80 -2.53
CA LYS A 199 -17.05 18.82 -3.75
C LYS A 199 -16.34 18.05 -4.88
N GLU A 200 -15.07 18.37 -5.11
CA GLU A 200 -14.23 17.75 -6.13
C GLU A 200 -14.02 16.25 -5.87
N GLY A 201 -13.85 15.87 -4.60
CA GLY A 201 -13.68 14.47 -4.22
C GLY A 201 -14.94 13.64 -4.45
N LYS A 202 -16.13 14.19 -4.15
CA LYS A 202 -17.41 13.51 -4.44
C LYS A 202 -17.62 13.29 -5.94
N GLU A 203 -17.38 14.33 -6.75
CA GLU A 203 -17.48 14.24 -8.21
C GLU A 203 -16.52 13.17 -8.77
N GLU A 204 -15.27 13.14 -8.31
CA GLU A 204 -14.27 12.14 -8.72
C GLU A 204 -14.63 10.70 -8.28
N LEU A 205 -15.21 10.54 -7.09
CA LEU A 205 -15.65 9.24 -6.60
C LEU A 205 -16.84 8.71 -7.41
N GLU A 206 -17.78 9.58 -7.81
CA GLU A 206 -18.88 9.22 -8.69
C GLU A 206 -18.40 8.82 -10.09
N GLU A 207 -17.48 9.59 -10.68
CA GLU A 207 -16.86 9.27 -11.97
C GLU A 207 -16.14 7.91 -11.91
N THR A 208 -15.37 7.68 -10.84
CA THR A 208 -14.63 6.43 -10.63
C THR A 208 -15.58 5.25 -10.46
N ALA A 209 -16.68 5.41 -9.72
CA ALA A 209 -17.70 4.38 -9.57
C ALA A 209 -18.39 4.04 -10.90
N ALA A 210 -18.71 5.07 -11.70
CA ALA A 210 -19.29 4.90 -13.03
C ALA A 210 -18.32 4.16 -13.99
N ARG A 211 -17.04 4.55 -14.00
CA ARG A 211 -15.99 3.87 -14.79
C ARG A 211 -15.85 2.40 -14.39
N LYS A 212 -15.69 2.11 -13.10
CA LYS A 212 -15.58 0.72 -12.59
C LYS A 212 -16.82 -0.12 -12.91
N LYS A 213 -18.00 0.49 -12.97
CA LYS A 213 -19.25 -0.19 -13.37
C LYS A 213 -19.26 -0.52 -14.87
N ALA A 214 -18.74 0.37 -15.71
CA ALA A 214 -18.64 0.16 -17.15
C ALA A 214 -17.56 -0.87 -17.53
N GLU A 215 -16.45 -0.90 -16.79
CA GLU A 215 -15.32 -1.83 -16.98
C GLU A 215 -15.52 -3.20 -16.30
N LYS A 216 -16.68 -3.43 -15.67
CA LYS A 216 -16.96 -4.67 -14.94
C LYS A 216 -16.90 -5.85 -15.92
N SER A 217 -15.98 -6.78 -15.67
CA SER A 217 -15.81 -7.97 -16.51
C SER A 217 -17.14 -8.72 -16.68
N PRO A 218 -17.38 -9.31 -17.87
CA PRO A 218 -18.56 -10.14 -18.09
C PRO A 218 -18.65 -11.25 -17.04
N SER A 219 -19.87 -11.70 -16.74
CA SER A 219 -20.07 -12.86 -15.86
C SER A 219 -19.29 -14.08 -16.40
N LYS A 220 -18.96 -15.04 -15.53
CA LYS A 220 -18.30 -16.30 -15.93
C LYS A 220 -19.02 -16.98 -17.10
N GLU A 221 -20.34 -16.88 -17.16
CA GLU A 221 -21.21 -17.43 -18.21
C GLU A 221 -21.01 -16.74 -19.57
N ASN A 222 -20.55 -15.48 -19.58
CA ASN A 222 -20.30 -14.67 -20.77
C ASN A 222 -18.79 -14.51 -21.06
N THR A 223 -17.94 -15.25 -20.37
CA THR A 223 -16.49 -15.21 -20.54
C THR A 223 -16.06 -16.36 -21.42
N THR A 224 -15.64 -16.07 -22.66
CA THR A 224 -14.98 -17.05 -23.52
C THR A 224 -13.58 -17.31 -22.94
N LEU A 225 -13.43 -18.36 -22.14
CA LEU A 225 -12.12 -18.85 -21.72
C LEU A 225 -11.42 -19.43 -22.96
N PHE A 226 -10.23 -18.94 -23.28
CA PHE A 226 -9.33 -19.56 -24.25
C PHE A 226 -8.87 -20.93 -23.72
N MET A 227 -9.74 -21.94 -23.77
CA MET A 227 -9.43 -23.29 -23.27
C MET A 227 -8.61 -24.12 -24.28
N GLY A 228 -8.53 -23.71 -25.55
CA GLY A 228 -7.88 -24.49 -26.61
C GLY A 228 -6.34 -24.47 -26.59
N GLU A 229 -5.71 -23.45 -26.00
CA GLU A 229 -4.24 -23.33 -25.95
C GLU A 229 -3.62 -23.82 -24.62
N LEU A 230 -4.45 -24.00 -23.59
CA LEU A 230 -3.99 -24.43 -22.25
C LEU A 230 -3.72 -25.94 -22.17
N GLU A 231 -4.41 -26.77 -22.95
CA GLU A 231 -4.20 -28.22 -22.95
C GLU A 231 -2.91 -28.62 -23.69
N GLN A 232 -2.51 -27.89 -24.74
CA GLN A 232 -1.32 -28.26 -25.53
C GLN A 232 0.01 -28.02 -24.80
N GLY A 233 0.08 -27.06 -23.87
CA GLY A 233 1.31 -26.77 -23.13
C GLY A 233 1.63 -27.73 -21.97
N LEU A 234 0.69 -28.62 -21.62
CA LEU A 234 0.84 -29.58 -20.52
C LEU A 234 1.55 -30.87 -20.97
N ASP A 235 1.42 -31.27 -22.23
CA ASP A 235 2.03 -32.49 -22.77
C ASP A 235 3.53 -32.34 -23.08
N GLU A 236 4.02 -31.11 -23.25
CA GLU A 236 5.41 -30.87 -23.69
C GLU A 236 6.47 -31.00 -22.58
N ASN A 237 6.10 -31.32 -21.33
CA ASN A 237 7.06 -31.56 -20.24
C ASN A 237 6.81 -32.89 -19.50
N ALA A 238 6.20 -33.88 -20.17
CA ALA A 238 6.17 -35.25 -19.67
C ALA A 238 7.51 -35.96 -19.98
N GLU A 239 8.48 -35.80 -19.07
CA GLU A 239 9.57 -36.77 -18.87
C GLU A 239 9.26 -37.65 -17.65
#